data_AF-A0A7X4K9Q3-F1
#
_entry.id   AF-A0A7X4K9Q3-F1
#
_cell.length_a   1.000
_cell.length_b   1.000
_cell.length_c   1.000
_cell.angle_alpha   90.00
_cell.angle_beta   90.00
_cell.angle_gamma   90.00
#
_symmetry.space_group_name_H-M   'P 1'
#
loop_
_entity.id
_entity.type
_entity.pdbx_description
1 polymer ?
#
loop_
_entity_poly.entity_id
_entity_poly.type
_entity_poly.pdbx_seq_one_letter_code
_entity_poly.pdbx_strand_id
1 'polypeptide(L)'
;MLDAAPAPYDPRGPRSEQLRSVIVERGLFRPLDVLLVGATGAGKSSTLNAIFGDTVAKVGEGVDPETKSIAAYRVHDYLRIHDSAGLGDGAEADVQHAKAITQKLLNCCAPPQEGYRFIDLALVVLDGSSRDLGTAFHLLESVVLKAIAPERVVVAINQSDQAMKGRHWNHGQNRPDTELAKFLADKVDSVQRRIQESTGLHITPPVCYSASRNWNIDRLMGHIIQHVPHAKRSVEQ
;
A
#
# COMPACT_ATOMS: atom_id res chain seq x y z
N MET A 1 -35.99 -17.10 -8.25
CA MET A 1 -36.61 -15.83 -7.80
C MET A 1 -35.71 -15.29 -6.71
N LEU A 2 -35.17 -14.09 -6.96
CA LEU A 2 -34.35 -13.23 -6.09
C LEU A 2 -32.92 -13.69 -5.80
N ASP A 3 -32.04 -13.31 -6.73
CA ASP A 3 -30.64 -12.97 -6.44
C ASP A 3 -30.58 -12.02 -5.25
N ALA A 4 -29.99 -12.49 -4.15
CA ALA A 4 -29.63 -11.61 -3.05
C ALA A 4 -28.48 -10.72 -3.51
N ALA A 5 -28.72 -9.40 -3.57
CA ALA A 5 -27.66 -8.42 -3.75
C ALA A 5 -26.53 -8.66 -2.72
N PRO A 6 -25.25 -8.48 -3.09
CA PRO A 6 -24.16 -8.61 -2.12
C PRO A 6 -24.39 -7.65 -0.96
N ALA A 7 -24.29 -8.17 0.27
CA ALA A 7 -24.48 -7.39 1.48
C ALA A 7 -23.55 -6.16 1.49
N PRO A 8 -24.03 -4.98 1.92
CA PRO A 8 -23.19 -3.79 2.03
C PRO A 8 -22.04 -4.04 3.01
N TYR A 9 -20.86 -3.53 2.66
CA TYR A 9 -19.64 -3.59 3.45
C TYR A 9 -19.83 -2.98 4.85
N ASP A 10 -19.58 -3.74 5.92
CA ASP A 10 -19.62 -3.27 7.30
C ASP A 10 -18.22 -2.81 7.75
N PRO A 11 -18.01 -1.51 8.07
CA PRO A 11 -16.74 -1.01 8.57
C PRO A 11 -16.30 -1.60 9.93
N ARG A 12 -17.19 -2.33 10.62
CA ARG A 12 -16.90 -3.11 11.84
C ARG A 12 -16.56 -4.57 11.56
N GLY A 13 -16.31 -4.94 10.30
CA GLY A 13 -15.92 -6.29 9.94
C GLY A 13 -14.67 -6.78 10.68
N PRO A 14 -14.44 -8.10 10.78
CA PRO A 14 -13.37 -8.68 11.60
C PRO A 14 -11.96 -8.17 11.25
N ARG A 15 -11.74 -7.66 10.03
CA ARG A 15 -10.45 -7.18 9.55
C ARG A 15 -10.02 -5.83 10.13
N SER A 16 -10.93 -4.86 10.22
CA SER A 16 -10.67 -3.56 10.84
C SER A 16 -10.41 -3.73 12.34
N GLU A 17 -11.16 -4.62 12.98
CA GLU A 17 -10.99 -4.98 14.38
C GLU A 17 -9.66 -5.71 14.65
N GLN A 18 -9.23 -6.61 13.75
CA GLN A 18 -7.92 -7.26 13.84
C GLN A 18 -6.78 -6.24 13.77
N LEU A 19 -6.80 -5.34 12.79
CA LEU A 19 -5.75 -4.31 12.68
C LEU A 19 -5.72 -3.42 13.93
N ARG A 20 -6.90 -3.01 14.42
CA ARG A 20 -7.02 -2.25 15.68
C ARG A 20 -6.42 -3.03 16.85
N SER A 21 -6.75 -4.30 16.98
CA SER A 21 -6.28 -5.16 18.08
C SER A 21 -4.77 -5.28 18.08
N VAL A 22 -4.18 -5.50 16.89
CA VAL A 22 -2.72 -5.59 16.72
C VAL A 22 -2.02 -4.27 17.06
N ILE A 23 -2.57 -3.13 16.64
CA ILE A 23 -2.01 -1.80 16.99
C ILE A 23 -2.01 -1.58 18.50
N VAL A 24 -3.10 -1.95 19.18
CA VAL A 24 -3.26 -1.81 20.63
C VAL A 24 -2.32 -2.75 21.38
N GLU A 25 -2.28 -4.03 21.01
CA GLU A 25 -1.43 -5.06 21.61
C GLU A 25 0.05 -4.69 21.52
N ARG A 26 0.48 -4.08 20.41
CA ARG A 26 1.88 -3.68 20.18
C ARG A 26 2.21 -2.29 20.74
N GLY A 27 1.27 -1.62 21.40
CA GLY A 27 1.50 -0.32 22.04
C GLY A 27 1.93 0.80 21.09
N LEU A 28 1.51 0.72 19.82
CA LEU A 28 1.85 1.71 18.80
C LEU A 28 1.06 3.02 18.98
N PHE A 29 1.51 4.09 18.31
CA PHE A 29 0.73 5.31 18.25
C PHE A 29 -0.58 5.10 17.48
N ARG A 30 -1.58 5.90 17.82
CA ARG A 30 -2.89 5.91 17.17
C ARG A 30 -3.21 7.34 16.71
N PRO A 31 -3.51 7.55 15.41
CA PRO A 31 -3.63 6.52 14.37
C PRO A 31 -2.26 5.91 13.98
N LEU A 32 -2.29 4.68 13.46
CA LEU A 32 -1.18 4.10 12.70
C LEU A 32 -1.06 4.88 11.38
N ASP A 33 0.14 5.33 11.05
CA ASP A 33 0.39 6.21 9.92
C ASP A 33 1.04 5.45 8.77
N VAL A 34 0.29 5.25 7.69
CA VAL A 34 0.71 4.45 6.53
C VAL A 34 0.83 5.35 5.30
N LEU A 35 2.00 5.40 4.69
CA LEU A 35 2.22 6.05 3.41
C LEU A 35 1.83 5.10 2.27
N LEU A 36 0.94 5.54 1.38
CA LEU A 36 0.53 4.80 0.19
C LEU A 36 1.25 5.38 -1.04
N VAL A 37 1.97 4.53 -1.77
CA VAL A 37 2.79 4.94 -2.90
C VAL A 37 2.59 4.03 -4.11
N GLY A 38 2.72 4.58 -5.31
CA GLY A 38 2.60 3.85 -6.56
C GLY A 38 2.39 4.80 -7.75
N ALA A 39 2.63 4.30 -8.96
CA ALA A 39 2.43 5.06 -10.19
C ALA A 39 0.97 5.55 -10.36
N THR A 40 0.78 6.58 -11.18
CA THR A 40 -0.56 6.97 -11.64
C THR A 40 -1.21 5.77 -12.34
N GLY A 41 -2.48 5.49 -12.01
CA GLY A 41 -3.20 4.33 -12.55
C GLY A 41 -2.92 2.99 -11.86
N ALA A 42 -1.91 2.86 -10.97
CA ALA A 42 -1.64 1.59 -10.26
C ALA A 42 -2.77 1.11 -9.34
N GLY A 43 -3.78 1.96 -9.10
CA GLY A 43 -5.01 1.62 -8.39
C GLY A 43 -4.98 1.91 -6.89
N LYS A 44 -4.12 2.82 -6.42
CA LYS A 44 -4.02 3.27 -5.01
C LYS A 44 -5.38 3.58 -4.38
N SER A 45 -6.15 4.49 -4.99
CA SER A 45 -7.47 4.88 -4.48
C SER A 45 -8.47 3.73 -4.51
N SER A 46 -8.46 2.90 -5.56
CA SER A 46 -9.28 1.69 -5.64
C SER A 46 -8.93 0.68 -4.54
N THR A 47 -7.65 0.55 -4.21
CA THR A 47 -7.16 -0.30 -3.12
C THR A 47 -7.66 0.18 -1.78
N LEU A 48 -7.62 1.48 -1.51
CA LEU A 48 -8.19 2.04 -0.28
C LEU A 48 -9.68 1.74 -0.17
N ASN A 49 -10.44 1.95 -1.25
CA ASN A 49 -11.87 1.66 -1.27
C ASN A 49 -12.16 0.16 -1.11
N ALA A 50 -11.35 -0.72 -1.70
CA ALA A 50 -11.52 -2.17 -1.57
C ALA A 50 -11.22 -2.67 -0.15
N ILE A 51 -10.24 -2.06 0.52
CA ILE A 51 -9.83 -2.47 1.87
C ILE A 51 -10.74 -1.86 2.95
N PHE A 52 -11.10 -0.58 2.81
CA PHE A 52 -11.73 0.21 3.86
C PHE A 52 -13.17 0.65 3.54
N GLY A 53 -13.68 0.33 2.33
CA GLY A 53 -15.01 0.69 1.86
C GLY A 53 -15.19 2.18 1.59
N ASP A 54 -16.45 2.61 1.47
CA ASP A 54 -16.86 4.02 1.37
C ASP A 54 -16.65 4.82 2.67
N THR A 55 -16.16 4.14 3.72
CA THR A 55 -15.76 4.70 5.02
C THR A 55 -14.43 5.46 4.96
N VAL A 56 -14.10 6.08 3.83
CA VAL A 56 -13.17 7.20 3.88
C VAL A 56 -13.95 8.34 4.51
N ALA A 57 -13.82 8.51 5.83
CA ALA A 57 -14.22 9.76 6.44
C ALA A 57 -13.48 10.85 5.67
N LYS A 58 -14.20 11.61 4.84
CA LYS A 58 -13.73 12.85 4.21
C LYS A 58 -13.52 13.86 5.34
N VAL A 59 -12.55 13.62 6.20
CA VAL A 59 -12.12 14.52 7.26
C VAL A 59 -10.61 14.51 7.24
N GLY A 60 -10.07 15.61 6.75
CA GLY A 60 -8.65 15.87 6.59
C GLY A 60 -8.44 17.26 6.01
N GLU A 61 -8.95 18.28 6.72
CA GLU A 61 -8.34 19.61 6.66
C GLU A 61 -6.85 19.47 7.01
N GLY A 62 -5.99 20.00 6.14
CA GLY A 62 -4.55 19.94 6.30
C GLY A 62 -3.87 19.53 5.00
N VAL A 63 -3.93 20.40 4.01
CA VAL A 63 -2.82 20.48 3.06
C VAL A 63 -1.63 20.89 3.92
N ASP A 64 -0.68 19.99 4.15
CA ASP A 64 0.62 20.38 4.66
C ASP A 64 1.13 21.44 3.67
N PRO A 65 1.27 22.73 4.04
CA PRO A 65 1.52 23.80 3.08
C PRO A 65 2.78 23.55 2.24
N GLU A 66 3.70 22.74 2.78
CA GLU A 66 4.96 22.36 2.18
C GLU A 66 4.85 21.18 1.19
N THR A 67 3.79 20.38 1.22
CA THR A 67 3.70 19.13 0.43
C THR A 67 2.38 19.02 -0.35
N LYS A 68 2.24 19.81 -1.42
CA LYS A 68 1.11 19.75 -2.37
C LYS A 68 0.91 18.37 -3.04
N SER A 69 1.80 17.40 -2.82
CA SER A 69 1.84 16.09 -3.49
C SER A 69 1.41 14.90 -2.61
N ILE A 70 1.14 15.08 -1.30
CA ILE A 70 0.72 13.97 -0.43
C ILE A 70 -0.51 14.38 0.37
N ALA A 71 -1.63 13.69 0.15
CA ALA A 71 -2.89 13.93 0.85
C ALA A 71 -3.06 12.95 2.03
N ALA A 72 -3.54 13.44 3.16
CA ALA A 72 -3.79 12.61 4.33
C ALA A 72 -5.30 12.33 4.51
N TYR A 73 -5.65 11.07 4.69
CA TYR A 73 -7.01 10.59 4.90
C TYR A 73 -7.07 9.81 6.21
N ARG A 74 -7.88 10.26 7.17
CA ARG A 74 -8.17 9.46 8.35
C ARG A 74 -9.26 8.45 8.00
N VAL A 75 -8.86 7.20 7.84
CA VAL A 75 -9.77 6.10 7.50
C VAL A 75 -10.53 5.61 8.73
N HIS A 76 -9.85 5.58 9.88
CA HIS A 76 -10.44 5.25 11.18
C HIS A 76 -9.66 5.98 12.29
N ASP A 77 -10.19 6.07 13.50
CA ASP A 77 -9.47 6.60 14.67
C ASP A 77 -8.11 5.95 14.94
N TYR A 78 -7.90 4.71 14.49
CA TYR A 78 -6.64 3.98 14.64
C TYR A 78 -5.80 3.92 13.35
N LEU A 79 -6.24 4.50 12.23
CA LEU A 79 -5.54 4.40 10.95
C LEU A 79 -5.66 5.69 10.12
N ARG A 80 -4.51 6.21 9.68
CA ARG A 80 -4.41 7.33 8.74
C ARG A 80 -3.53 6.94 7.56
N ILE A 81 -4.03 7.22 6.37
CA ILE A 81 -3.35 6.97 5.10
C ILE A 81 -2.80 8.30 4.58
N HIS A 82 -1.55 8.30 4.15
CA HIS A 82 -0.93 9.40 3.41
C HIS A 82 -0.79 8.94 1.96
N ASP A 83 -1.72 9.32 1.08
CA ASP A 83 -1.68 8.96 -0.33
C ASP A 83 -0.78 9.93 -1.09
N SER A 84 0.28 9.40 -1.70
CA SER A 84 1.10 10.20 -2.60
C SER A 84 0.39 10.39 -3.94
N ALA A 85 0.58 11.53 -4.58
CA ALA A 85 0.25 11.68 -5.99
C ALA A 85 0.92 10.55 -6.80
N GLY A 86 0.26 10.12 -7.87
CA GLY A 86 0.84 9.12 -8.75
C GLY A 86 2.04 9.68 -9.51
N LEU A 87 3.03 8.82 -9.74
CA LEU A 87 4.17 9.11 -10.60
C LEU A 87 3.84 8.84 -12.06
N GLY A 88 4.48 9.55 -12.99
CA GLY A 88 4.29 9.36 -14.44
C GLY A 88 3.92 10.62 -15.23
N ASP A 89 3.91 11.79 -14.59
CA ASP A 89 3.55 13.07 -15.24
C ASP A 89 4.78 13.82 -15.81
N GLY A 90 5.96 13.20 -15.77
CA GLY A 90 7.22 13.72 -16.33
C GLY A 90 8.39 13.66 -15.35
N ALA A 91 9.62 13.69 -15.87
CA ALA A 91 10.84 13.49 -15.08
C ALA A 91 11.00 14.49 -13.92
N GLU A 92 10.61 15.76 -14.13
CA GLU A 92 10.70 16.78 -13.08
C GLU A 92 9.68 16.56 -11.96
N ALA A 93 8.45 16.17 -12.31
CA ALA A 93 7.42 15.82 -11.34
C ALA A 93 7.83 14.59 -10.51
N ASP A 94 8.42 13.58 -11.14
CA ASP A 94 8.90 12.37 -10.46
C ASP A 94 10.00 12.67 -9.44
N VAL A 95 10.92 13.60 -9.75
CA VAL A 95 11.95 14.06 -8.79
C VAL A 95 11.31 14.77 -7.59
N GLN A 96 10.32 15.63 -7.81
CA GLN A 96 9.64 16.33 -6.72
C GLN A 96 8.82 15.36 -5.84
N HIS A 97 8.16 14.37 -6.46
CA HIS A 97 7.46 13.31 -5.74
C HIS A 97 8.42 12.45 -4.90
N ALA A 98 9.57 12.06 -5.45
CA ALA A 98 10.58 11.31 -4.69
C ALA A 98 11.07 12.09 -3.46
N LYS A 99 11.30 13.40 -3.59
CA LYS A 99 11.69 14.28 -2.47
C LYS A 99 10.59 14.38 -1.42
N ALA A 100 9.35 14.61 -1.83
CA ALA A 100 8.20 14.70 -0.93
C ALA A 100 8.01 13.41 -0.12
N ILE A 101 8.17 12.26 -0.78
CA ILE A 101 8.06 10.94 -0.14
C ILE A 101 9.21 10.70 0.84
N THR A 102 10.43 11.04 0.46
CA THR A 102 11.60 10.97 1.35
C THR A 102 11.37 11.82 2.59
N GLN A 103 10.98 13.08 2.41
CA GLN A 103 10.68 13.99 3.51
C GLN A 103 9.59 13.41 4.41
N LYS A 104 8.45 12.96 3.85
CA LYS A 104 7.36 12.38 4.63
C LYS A 104 7.78 11.16 5.43
N LEU A 105 8.60 10.27 4.85
CA LEU A 105 9.14 9.09 5.53
C LEU A 105 10.12 9.44 6.66
N LEU A 106 10.80 10.59 6.56
CA LEU A 106 11.77 11.06 7.55
C LEU A 106 11.19 12.06 8.56
N ASN A 107 9.98 12.58 8.34
CA ASN A 107 9.34 13.50 9.28
C ASN A 107 9.23 12.89 10.68
N CYS A 108 9.54 13.70 11.69
CA CYS A 108 9.42 13.32 13.09
C CYS A 108 8.01 13.61 13.61
N CYS A 109 7.57 12.86 14.62
CA CYS A 109 6.38 13.22 15.37
C CYS A 109 6.59 14.54 16.11
N ALA A 110 5.50 15.31 16.26
CA ALA A 110 5.49 16.50 17.08
C ALA A 110 5.48 16.14 18.60
N PRO A 111 5.86 17.09 19.48
CA PRO A 111 5.67 16.94 20.92
C PRO A 111 4.26 16.45 21.30
N PRO A 112 4.12 15.53 22.27
CA PRO A 112 5.15 15.00 23.17
C PRO A 112 5.87 13.74 22.65
N GLN A 113 5.68 13.36 21.39
CA GLN A 113 6.22 12.12 20.80
C GLN A 113 7.54 12.36 20.04
N GLU A 114 8.29 13.38 20.45
CA GLU A 114 9.61 13.68 19.89
C GLU A 114 10.53 12.43 19.99
N GLY A 115 11.39 12.24 19.00
CA GLY A 115 12.28 11.07 18.92
C GLY A 115 11.72 9.88 18.13
N TYR A 116 10.48 9.96 17.63
CA TYR A 116 9.90 8.97 16.72
C TYR A 116 9.63 9.53 15.32
N ARG A 117 9.68 8.67 14.30
CA ARG A 117 9.26 8.97 12.93
C ARG A 117 7.74 8.89 12.81
N PHE A 118 7.20 9.77 11.99
CA PHE A 118 5.76 9.94 11.81
C PHE A 118 5.11 8.84 10.97
N ILE A 119 5.79 8.32 9.95
CA ILE A 119 5.28 7.20 9.13
C ILE A 119 5.75 5.87 9.71
N ASP A 120 4.79 5.01 10.03
CA ASP A 120 5.00 3.66 10.58
C ASP A 120 5.27 2.63 9.49
N LEU A 121 4.56 2.73 8.36
CA LEU A 121 4.59 1.78 7.24
C LEU A 121 4.54 2.48 5.87
N ALA A 122 5.11 1.83 4.87
CA ALA A 122 4.94 2.19 3.46
C ALA A 122 4.23 1.06 2.71
N LEU A 123 3.04 1.33 2.16
CA LEU A 123 2.33 0.44 1.24
C LEU A 123 2.63 0.86 -0.20
N VAL A 124 3.37 0.02 -0.91
CA VAL A 124 3.78 0.24 -2.29
C VAL A 124 2.92 -0.62 -3.22
N VAL A 125 2.13 0.04 -4.06
CA VAL A 125 1.23 -0.60 -5.03
C VAL A 125 1.86 -0.59 -6.41
N LEU A 126 2.09 -1.79 -6.94
CA LEU A 126 2.59 -2.06 -8.29
C LEU A 126 1.44 -2.47 -9.22
N ASP A 127 1.56 -2.15 -10.51
CA ASP A 127 0.58 -2.52 -11.53
C ASP A 127 0.86 -3.91 -12.13
N GLY A 128 0.00 -4.89 -11.82
CA GLY A 128 0.06 -6.24 -12.36
C GLY A 128 -0.18 -6.33 -13.87
N SER A 129 -0.89 -5.38 -14.46
CA SER A 129 -1.19 -5.33 -15.90
C SER A 129 -0.04 -4.73 -16.70
N SER A 130 0.70 -3.79 -16.12
CA SER A 130 1.79 -3.10 -16.79
C SER A 130 3.00 -4.01 -17.04
N ARG A 131 3.63 -3.80 -18.21
CA ARG A 131 4.95 -4.33 -18.57
C ARG A 131 6.08 -3.42 -18.09
N ASP A 132 5.79 -2.13 -17.94
CA ASP A 132 6.75 -1.14 -17.47
C ASP A 132 6.44 -0.79 -16.01
N LEU A 133 7.26 -1.33 -15.13
CA LEU A 133 7.24 -1.04 -13.70
C LEU A 133 8.41 -0.13 -13.30
N GLY A 134 9.16 0.41 -14.27
CA GLY A 134 10.42 1.12 -14.06
C GLY A 134 10.32 2.25 -13.04
N THR A 135 9.33 3.13 -13.20
CA THR A 135 9.15 4.29 -12.30
C THR A 135 8.74 3.87 -10.88
N ALA A 136 7.85 2.88 -10.76
CA ALA A 136 7.42 2.37 -9.44
C ALA A 136 8.57 1.64 -8.71
N PHE A 137 9.37 0.88 -9.45
CA PHE A 137 10.58 0.24 -8.93
C PHE A 137 11.64 1.25 -8.53
N HIS A 138 11.90 2.26 -9.36
CA HIS A 138 12.86 3.30 -9.02
C HIS A 138 12.49 3.98 -7.70
N LEU A 139 11.21 4.31 -7.50
CA LEU A 139 10.76 4.86 -6.24
C LEU A 139 10.96 3.87 -5.08
N LEU A 140 10.54 2.62 -5.25
CA LEU A 140 10.67 1.61 -4.20
C LEU A 140 12.13 1.44 -3.77
N GLU A 141 13.03 1.25 -4.74
CA GLU A 141 14.44 0.94 -4.52
C GLU A 141 15.27 2.16 -4.11
N SER A 142 15.02 3.32 -4.74
CA SER A 142 15.86 4.52 -4.57
C SER A 142 15.34 5.50 -3.54
N VAL A 143 14.08 5.37 -3.11
CA VAL A 143 13.41 6.31 -2.20
C VAL A 143 12.92 5.59 -0.95
N VAL A 144 12.00 4.64 -1.10
CA VAL A 144 11.32 4.01 0.04
C VAL A 144 12.29 3.13 0.82
N LEU A 145 12.94 2.16 0.17
CA LEU A 145 13.86 1.22 0.83
C LEU A 145 15.15 1.87 1.36
N LYS A 146 15.45 3.11 0.95
CA LYS A 146 16.54 3.90 1.55
C LYS A 146 16.12 4.68 2.78
N ALA A 147 14.83 4.97 2.93
CA ALA A 147 14.31 5.82 3.99
C ALA A 147 13.62 5.03 5.11
N ILE A 148 13.10 3.82 4.84
CA ILE A 148 12.41 2.98 5.82
C ILE A 148 12.85 1.52 5.69
N ALA A 149 12.96 0.83 6.83
CA ALA A 149 13.40 -0.56 6.90
C ALA A 149 12.48 -1.50 6.09
N PRO A 150 13.03 -2.53 5.40
CA PRO A 150 12.26 -3.45 4.55
C PRO A 150 11.06 -4.10 5.23
N GLU A 151 11.15 -4.40 6.51
CA GLU A 151 10.09 -5.05 7.30
C GLU A 151 8.86 -4.15 7.49
N ARG A 152 9.00 -2.84 7.23
CA ARG A 152 7.91 -1.85 7.26
C ARG A 152 7.41 -1.47 5.87
N VAL A 153 7.90 -2.14 4.83
CA VAL A 153 7.50 -1.91 3.43
C VAL A 153 6.61 -3.06 2.98
N VAL A 154 5.33 -2.76 2.77
CA VAL A 154 4.35 -3.68 2.22
C VAL A 154 4.32 -3.50 0.71
N VAL A 155 4.70 -4.53 -0.05
CA VAL A 155 4.64 -4.48 -1.51
C VAL A 155 3.45 -5.31 -2.00
N ALA A 156 2.60 -4.71 -2.84
CA ALA A 156 1.41 -5.37 -3.35
C ALA A 156 1.23 -5.13 -4.85
N ILE A 157 0.80 -6.16 -5.59
CA ILE A 157 0.63 -6.12 -7.05
C ILE A 157 -0.87 -6.11 -7.35
N ASN A 158 -1.40 -4.95 -7.76
CA ASN A 158 -2.81 -4.77 -8.09
C ASN A 158 -3.11 -5.19 -9.54
N GLN A 159 -4.36 -5.05 -9.98
CA GLN A 159 -4.81 -5.30 -11.36
C GLN A 159 -4.45 -6.71 -11.87
N SER A 160 -4.45 -7.68 -10.96
CA SER A 160 -4.16 -9.09 -11.31
C SER A 160 -5.18 -9.65 -12.31
N ASP A 161 -6.40 -9.11 -12.35
CA ASP A 161 -7.44 -9.47 -13.31
C ASP A 161 -7.18 -8.94 -14.72
N GLN A 162 -6.35 -7.89 -14.86
CA GLN A 162 -6.01 -7.28 -16.14
C GLN A 162 -4.62 -7.72 -16.65
N ALA A 163 -3.86 -8.44 -15.83
CA ALA A 163 -2.65 -9.13 -16.27
C ALA A 163 -2.95 -10.07 -17.45
N MET A 164 -1.94 -10.32 -18.28
CA MET A 164 -2.10 -11.05 -19.55
C MET A 164 -3.22 -10.48 -20.46
N LYS A 165 -3.47 -9.16 -20.39
CA LYS A 165 -4.55 -8.46 -21.10
C LYS A 165 -5.95 -8.96 -20.75
N GLY A 166 -6.15 -9.36 -19.49
CA GLY A 166 -7.42 -9.88 -18.99
C GLY A 166 -7.74 -11.32 -19.40
N ARG A 167 -6.83 -11.99 -20.11
CA ARG A 167 -6.97 -13.42 -20.40
C ARG A 167 -6.76 -14.22 -19.13
N HIS A 168 -7.27 -15.45 -19.12
CA HIS A 168 -7.02 -16.40 -18.03
C HIS A 168 -7.62 -15.98 -16.67
N TRP A 169 -8.45 -14.93 -16.65
CA TRP A 169 -9.31 -14.62 -15.52
C TRP A 169 -10.61 -15.41 -15.63
N ASN A 170 -10.90 -16.25 -14.64
CA ASN A 170 -12.17 -16.95 -14.57
C ASN A 170 -13.24 -16.03 -13.98
N HIS A 171 -14.06 -15.43 -14.85
CA HIS A 171 -15.14 -14.53 -14.44
C HIS A 171 -16.22 -15.20 -13.57
N GLY A 172 -16.51 -16.48 -13.79
CA GLY A 172 -17.51 -17.22 -13.01
C GLY A 172 -17.06 -17.52 -11.59
N GLN A 173 -15.76 -17.73 -11.39
CA GLN A 173 -15.15 -18.01 -10.07
C GLN A 173 -14.46 -16.80 -9.44
N ASN A 174 -14.44 -15.66 -10.14
CA ASN A 174 -13.74 -14.43 -9.77
C ASN A 174 -12.30 -14.65 -9.30
N ARG A 175 -11.51 -15.40 -10.07
CA ARG A 175 -10.13 -15.75 -9.73
C ARG A 175 -9.30 -16.05 -10.98
N PRO A 176 -7.96 -15.97 -10.92
CA PRO A 176 -7.11 -16.44 -12.00
C PRO A 176 -7.26 -17.96 -12.21
N ASP A 177 -7.16 -18.40 -13.45
CA ASP A 177 -6.92 -19.81 -13.78
C ASP A 177 -5.46 -20.20 -13.47
N THR A 178 -5.08 -21.44 -13.79
CA THR A 178 -3.73 -21.96 -13.55
C THR A 178 -2.64 -21.19 -14.29
N GLU A 179 -2.90 -20.73 -15.51
CA GLU A 179 -1.92 -20.02 -16.32
C GLU A 179 -1.69 -18.61 -15.78
N LEU A 180 -2.77 -17.88 -15.45
CA LEU A 180 -2.64 -16.57 -14.83
C LEU A 180 -2.05 -16.64 -13.43
N ALA A 181 -2.40 -17.66 -12.64
CA ALA A 181 -1.82 -17.85 -11.31
C ALA A 181 -0.30 -18.06 -11.38
N LYS A 182 0.17 -18.86 -12.36
CA LYS A 182 1.60 -19.04 -12.61
C LYS A 182 2.27 -17.74 -13.05
N PHE A 183 1.67 -17.01 -13.99
CA PHE A 183 2.18 -15.72 -14.44
C PHE A 183 2.33 -14.72 -13.27
N LEU A 184 1.33 -14.66 -12.38
CA LEU A 184 1.38 -13.79 -11.21
C LEU A 184 2.46 -14.24 -10.21
N ALA A 185 2.66 -15.54 -10.00
CA ALA A 185 3.74 -16.06 -9.16
C ALA A 185 5.12 -15.72 -9.74
N ASP A 186 5.33 -15.94 -11.04
CA ASP A 186 6.58 -15.56 -11.72
C ASP A 186 6.83 -14.04 -11.61
N LYS A 187 5.77 -13.22 -11.62
CA LYS A 187 5.86 -11.76 -11.43
C LYS A 187 6.29 -11.40 -10.00
N VAL A 188 5.76 -12.09 -8.98
CA VAL A 188 6.18 -11.93 -7.57
C VAL A 188 7.67 -12.26 -7.43
N ASP A 189 8.11 -13.39 -7.97
CA ASP A 189 9.52 -13.80 -7.93
C ASP A 189 10.42 -12.80 -8.64
N SER A 190 9.98 -12.27 -9.79
CA SER A 190 10.71 -11.24 -10.53
C SER A 190 10.84 -9.93 -9.74
N VAL A 191 9.80 -9.53 -9.01
CA VAL A 191 9.83 -8.31 -8.17
C VAL A 191 10.85 -8.49 -7.04
N GLN A 192 10.81 -9.62 -6.34
CA GLN A 192 11.74 -9.89 -5.24
C GLN A 192 13.19 -9.98 -5.73
N ARG A 193 13.43 -10.70 -6.83
CA ARG A 193 14.77 -10.87 -7.41
C ARG A 193 15.35 -9.51 -7.79
N ARG A 194 14.58 -8.67 -8.48
CA ARG A 194 15.03 -7.35 -8.90
C ARG A 194 15.43 -6.47 -7.71
N ILE A 195 14.62 -6.44 -6.66
CA ILE A 195 14.91 -5.64 -5.45
C ILE A 195 16.17 -6.18 -4.77
N GLN A 196 16.32 -7.51 -4.68
CA GLN A 196 17.52 -8.12 -4.13
C GLN A 196 18.78 -7.77 -4.94
N GLU A 197 18.69 -7.82 -6.27
CA GLU A 197 19.80 -7.51 -7.17
C GLU A 197 20.20 -6.03 -7.12
N SER A 198 19.24 -5.10 -6.99
CA SER A 198 19.50 -3.67 -7.02
C SER A 198 19.82 -3.04 -5.67
N THR A 199 19.25 -3.57 -4.58
CA THR A 199 19.41 -3.01 -3.22
C THR A 199 20.19 -3.92 -2.27
N GLY A 200 20.34 -5.21 -2.60
CA GLY A 200 20.86 -6.22 -1.67
C GLY A 200 19.90 -6.62 -0.55
N LEU A 201 18.68 -6.06 -0.53
CA LEU A 201 17.68 -6.27 0.53
C LEU A 201 16.66 -7.33 0.14
N HIS A 202 16.36 -8.21 1.09
CA HIS A 202 15.27 -9.17 0.98
C HIS A 202 13.98 -8.54 1.50
N ILE A 203 12.91 -8.60 0.69
CA ILE A 203 11.56 -8.20 1.11
C ILE A 203 10.63 -9.42 1.19
N THR A 204 9.58 -9.31 2.01
CA THR A 204 8.48 -10.29 2.03
C THR A 204 7.85 -10.40 0.64
N PRO A 205 7.47 -11.62 0.17
CA PRO A 205 6.87 -11.79 -1.15
C PRO A 205 5.62 -10.91 -1.35
N PRO A 206 5.57 -10.12 -2.45
CA PRO A 206 4.41 -9.31 -2.75
C PRO A 206 3.11 -10.10 -2.85
N VAL A 207 2.00 -9.49 -2.45
CA VAL A 207 0.66 -10.06 -2.63
C VAL A 207 0.02 -9.56 -3.92
N CYS A 208 -0.33 -10.47 -4.82
CA CYS A 208 -1.15 -10.19 -6.00
C CYS A 208 -2.62 -10.08 -5.63
N TYR A 209 -3.31 -9.03 -6.05
CA TYR A 209 -4.73 -8.81 -5.81
C TYR A 209 -5.39 -8.04 -6.96
N SER A 210 -6.72 -7.93 -6.90
CA SER A 210 -7.48 -7.04 -7.79
C SER A 210 -8.50 -6.26 -6.97
N ALA A 211 -8.26 -4.95 -6.85
CA ALA A 211 -9.19 -4.03 -6.21
C ALA A 211 -10.53 -3.97 -6.96
N SER A 212 -10.52 -3.92 -8.29
CA SER A 212 -11.72 -3.86 -9.13
C SER A 212 -12.61 -5.10 -9.02
N ARG A 213 -12.01 -6.26 -8.73
CA ARG A 213 -12.71 -7.55 -8.59
C ARG A 213 -12.94 -7.96 -7.14
N ASN A 214 -12.47 -7.17 -6.17
CA ASN A 214 -12.45 -7.56 -4.76
C ASN A 214 -11.80 -8.95 -4.53
N TRP A 215 -10.80 -9.30 -5.34
CA TRP A 215 -10.12 -10.60 -5.28
C TRP A 215 -8.84 -10.48 -4.46
N ASN A 216 -8.66 -11.39 -3.51
CA ASN A 216 -7.49 -11.53 -2.63
C ASN A 216 -7.23 -10.33 -1.69
N ILE A 217 -8.24 -9.50 -1.44
CA ILE A 217 -8.16 -8.36 -0.50
C ILE A 217 -7.87 -8.84 0.93
N ASP A 218 -8.39 -9.99 1.32
CA ASP A 218 -8.15 -10.62 2.63
C ASP A 218 -6.67 -10.91 2.84
N ARG A 219 -6.01 -11.43 1.80
CA ARG A 219 -4.57 -11.71 1.83
C ARG A 219 -3.76 -10.43 1.86
N LEU A 220 -4.19 -9.38 1.15
CA LEU A 220 -3.56 -8.05 1.23
C LEU A 220 -3.68 -7.47 2.65
N MET A 221 -4.85 -7.55 3.27
CA MET A 221 -5.04 -7.12 4.66
C MET A 221 -4.17 -7.92 5.64
N GLY A 222 -4.16 -9.25 5.53
CA GLY A 222 -3.29 -10.10 6.34
C GLY A 222 -1.82 -9.74 6.16
N HIS A 223 -1.40 -9.42 4.94
CA HIS A 223 -0.05 -8.97 4.65
C HIS A 223 0.27 -7.60 5.28
N ILE A 224 -0.65 -6.63 5.25
CA ILE A 224 -0.50 -5.35 5.98
C ILE A 224 -0.35 -5.61 7.48
N ILE A 225 -1.22 -6.44 8.06
CA ILE A 225 -1.19 -6.78 9.50
C ILE A 225 0.15 -7.43 9.89
N GLN A 226 0.68 -8.31 9.06
CA GLN A 226 1.99 -8.94 9.28
C GLN A 226 3.14 -7.92 9.34
N HIS A 227 3.05 -6.83 8.58
CA HIS A 227 4.07 -5.80 8.53
C HIS A 227 3.87 -4.69 9.57
N VAL A 228 2.72 -4.63 10.25
CA VAL A 228 2.55 -3.72 11.40
C VAL A 228 3.77 -3.89 12.30
N PRO A 229 4.41 -2.81 12.76
CA PRO A 229 5.66 -2.96 13.50
C PRO A 229 5.41 -3.44 14.93
N HIS A 230 6.40 -4.09 15.54
CA HIS A 230 6.35 -4.47 16.96
C HIS A 230 6.79 -3.33 17.91
N ALA A 231 7.38 -2.27 17.36
CA ALA A 231 7.82 -1.10 18.11
C ALA A 231 7.60 0.17 17.30
N LYS A 232 7.47 1.29 17.99
CA LYS A 232 7.47 2.63 17.36
C LYS A 232 8.79 2.86 16.65
N ARG A 233 8.77 3.60 15.54
CA ARG A 233 9.96 3.86 14.74
C ARG A 233 10.76 5.00 15.35
N SER A 234 11.91 4.71 15.97
CA SER A 234 12.79 5.74 16.54
C SER A 234 13.53 6.52 15.43
N VAL A 235 13.93 7.75 15.72
CA VAL A 235 14.74 8.58 14.80
C VAL A 235 16.17 8.07 14.65
N GLU A 236 16.67 7.35 15.67
CA GLU A 236 18.03 6.76 15.75
C GLU A 236 18.20 5.47 14.96
N GLN A 237 17.14 4.98 14.28
CA GLN A 237 17.16 3.82 13.38
C GLN A 237 17.25 4.24 11.92
#